data_AF-A0A4U0XSZ6-F1
#
_entry.id   AF-A0A4U0XSZ6-F1
#
_cell.length_a   1.000
_cell.length_b   1.000
_cell.length_c   1.000
_cell.angle_alpha   90.00
_cell.angle_beta   90.00
_cell.angle_gamma   90.00
#
_symmetry.space_group_name_H-M   'P 1'
#
loop_
_entity.id
_entity.type
_entity.pdbx_description
1 polymer ?
#
loop_
_entity_poly.entity_id
_entity_poly.type
_entity_poly.pdbx_seq_one_letter_code
_entity_poly.pdbx_strand_id
1 'polypeptide(L)'
;MDPAAALSQVFNLLKAKDDTSRFVGLSLLRSLLDAHDVFRNDPDIVIKCWAAIPTKFLNRLLNAVEGQKRTKEEANSMNELAVSVIHVFTILLPLQAIQEDKMLSFCGAIVKVLQRTTTETTTLVVQVLVTISSQPKGADAMWEIDDVSPLLKVAKYQELALRVVQNVLSVTTHREHTTSDNLEKWDDIVSQLLASNGQANTVPILEMLASTFGTVQSSSPKQFSYVFINLTLIDMRSTIPSLMQGLASPSYSEAALRLAASYDVVGAFIAFLISSLDAADDSPDAPNLAPDMLLRLRKDIAETMSLTIEFLRDRWDAAVSGAAGLHPSARPSAENPGNANEPLAITWDSKAGSIVDDVIVVGSVNTLSLWLREDENDQLREEAVGIIDILLALYDRGLKSPVLTALEGVLAISNGVEAFLEHSGWSLLSNDLKHYLAALTSGPHKTPDALPKPLAMDVIRILLMVVESAGNSRSGQGWMDCVKVVSDVTVADADLDLWAAAAQLAVELVSKAPVRLRKRYEEQSRNILHAAESKLFAKRGGVFDGETEESLLEVAEVMRSLL
;
A
#
# COMPACT_ATOMS: atom_id res chain seq x y z
N MET A 1 64.92 -3.14 18.95
CA MET A 1 64.28 -3.10 20.28
C MET A 1 63.67 -4.47 20.52
N ASP A 2 63.73 -4.98 21.74
CA ASP A 2 62.96 -6.17 22.12
C ASP A 2 61.46 -5.87 21.94
N PRO A 3 60.73 -6.61 21.08
CA PRO A 3 59.31 -6.37 20.81
C PRO A 3 58.44 -6.35 22.08
N ALA A 4 58.78 -7.17 23.09
CA ALA A 4 58.04 -7.22 24.35
C ALA A 4 58.26 -5.96 25.22
N ALA A 5 59.47 -5.39 25.18
CA ALA A 5 59.77 -4.14 25.85
C ALA A 5 59.05 -2.95 25.20
N ALA A 6 58.96 -2.95 23.86
CA ALA A 6 58.22 -1.92 23.11
C ALA A 6 56.71 -1.97 23.42
N LEU A 7 56.12 -3.18 23.50
CA LEU A 7 54.72 -3.35 23.88
C LEU A 7 54.43 -2.85 25.30
N SER A 8 55.34 -3.13 26.25
CA SER A 8 55.25 -2.65 27.63
C SER A 8 55.30 -1.12 27.71
N GLN A 9 56.14 -0.48 26.89
CA GLN A 9 56.21 0.98 26.78
C GLN A 9 54.88 1.57 26.26
N VAL A 10 54.28 0.95 25.24
CA VAL A 10 52.96 1.35 24.72
C VAL A 10 51.88 1.28 25.79
N PHE A 11 51.85 0.22 26.60
CA PHE A 11 50.88 0.10 27.69
C PHE A 11 51.06 1.18 28.77
N ASN A 12 52.29 1.59 29.06
CA ASN A 12 52.55 2.69 29.99
C ASN A 12 52.05 4.02 29.44
N LEU A 13 52.23 4.27 28.14
CA LEU A 13 51.73 5.47 27.46
C LEU A 13 50.20 5.53 27.41
N LEU A 14 49.53 4.41 27.15
CA LEU A 14 48.05 4.33 27.15
C LEU A 14 47.44 4.53 28.54
N LYS A 15 48.17 4.14 29.61
CA LYS A 15 47.77 4.33 31.02
C LYS A 15 48.05 5.72 31.56
N ALA A 16 48.79 6.56 30.83
CA ALA A 16 49.09 7.92 31.25
C ALA A 16 47.82 8.77 31.46
N LYS A 17 47.94 9.86 32.23
CA LYS A 17 46.81 10.75 32.54
C LYS A 17 46.55 11.78 31.44
N ASP A 18 47.59 12.22 30.74
CA ASP A 18 47.51 13.20 29.67
C ASP A 18 47.15 12.56 28.32
N ASP A 19 46.41 13.29 27.49
CA ASP A 19 45.97 12.78 26.20
C ASP A 19 47.12 12.67 25.20
N THR A 20 48.15 13.53 25.31
CA THR A 20 49.33 13.51 24.42
C THR A 20 50.05 12.16 24.50
N SER A 21 50.33 11.67 25.71
CA SER A 21 50.94 10.36 25.93
C SER A 21 50.07 9.24 25.39
N ARG A 22 48.74 9.34 25.52
CA ARG A 22 47.81 8.34 24.96
C ARG A 22 47.78 8.36 23.43
N PHE A 23 47.87 9.53 22.81
CA PHE A 23 48.00 9.67 21.36
C PHE A 23 49.26 8.99 20.84
N VAL A 24 50.40 9.25 21.49
CA VAL A 24 51.68 8.61 21.16
C VAL A 24 51.58 7.09 21.40
N GLY A 25 50.90 6.67 22.47
CA GLY A 25 50.61 5.26 22.73
C GLY A 25 49.83 4.58 21.60
N LEU A 26 48.77 5.22 21.08
CA LEU A 26 47.96 4.68 19.98
C LEU A 26 48.73 4.61 18.66
N SER A 27 49.51 5.64 18.32
CA SER A 27 50.29 5.64 17.07
C SER A 27 51.39 4.58 17.09
N LEU A 28 52.07 4.41 18.22
CA LEU A 28 53.06 3.35 18.42
C LEU A 28 52.42 1.96 18.44
N LEU A 29 51.24 1.81 19.06
CA LEU A 29 50.51 0.54 19.08
C LEU A 29 50.19 0.07 17.65
N ARG A 30 49.66 0.97 16.81
CA ARG A 30 49.38 0.67 15.41
C ARG A 30 50.65 0.25 14.68
N SER A 31 51.72 1.05 14.79
CA SER A 31 53.00 0.72 14.15
C SER A 31 53.59 -0.62 14.59
N LEU A 32 53.41 -1.01 15.87
CA LEU A 32 53.90 -2.30 16.38
C LEU A 32 53.07 -3.48 15.88
N LEU A 33 51.74 -3.32 15.78
CA LEU A 33 50.85 -4.34 15.22
C LEU A 33 51.08 -4.52 13.71
N ASP A 34 51.40 -3.44 12.99
CA ASP A 34 51.71 -3.48 11.55
C ASP A 34 53.10 -4.06 11.26
N ALA A 35 54.09 -3.86 12.16
CA ALA A 35 55.47 -4.31 11.95
C ALA A 35 55.76 -5.74 12.41
N HIS A 36 54.92 -6.33 13.27
CA HIS A 36 55.17 -7.63 13.89
C HIS A 36 53.96 -8.56 13.80
N ASP A 37 53.94 -9.43 12.78
CA ASP A 37 52.89 -10.44 12.57
C ASP A 37 52.65 -11.34 13.79
N VAL A 38 53.68 -11.58 14.61
CA VAL A 38 53.59 -12.38 15.84
C VAL A 38 52.61 -11.75 16.83
N PHE A 39 52.56 -10.42 16.94
CA PHE A 39 51.62 -9.73 17.82
C PHE A 39 50.23 -9.62 17.21
N ARG A 40 50.16 -9.53 15.89
CA ARG A 40 48.89 -9.42 15.15
C ARG A 40 48.10 -10.73 15.15
N ASN A 41 48.80 -11.87 15.10
CA ASN A 41 48.20 -13.19 14.99
C ASN A 41 48.01 -13.90 16.34
N ASP A 42 48.47 -13.31 17.45
CA ASP A 42 48.26 -13.84 18.80
C ASP A 42 47.01 -13.19 19.44
N PRO A 43 45.89 -13.93 19.58
CA PRO A 43 44.63 -13.39 20.09
C PRO A 43 44.76 -12.88 21.53
N ASP A 44 45.61 -13.48 22.37
CA ASP A 44 45.79 -13.05 23.76
C ASP A 44 46.50 -11.70 23.84
N ILE A 45 47.46 -11.47 22.93
CA ILE A 45 48.16 -10.18 22.82
C ILE A 45 47.20 -9.12 22.30
N VAL A 46 46.41 -9.41 21.26
CA VAL A 46 45.42 -8.46 20.72
C VAL A 46 44.37 -8.09 21.78
N ILE A 47 43.86 -9.06 22.54
CA ILE A 47 42.93 -8.80 23.65
C ILE A 47 43.57 -7.90 24.71
N LYS A 48 44.82 -8.17 25.10
CA LYS A 48 45.56 -7.32 26.06
C LYS A 48 45.75 -5.90 25.53
N CYS A 49 46.08 -5.75 24.25
CA CYS A 49 46.20 -4.46 23.57
C CYS A 49 44.87 -3.70 23.59
N TRP A 50 43.77 -4.36 23.24
CA TRP A 50 42.44 -3.77 23.28
C TRP A 50 42.08 -3.35 24.70
N ALA A 51 42.29 -4.21 25.70
CA ALA A 51 42.01 -3.92 27.11
C ALA A 51 42.78 -2.70 27.64
N ALA A 52 44.01 -2.49 27.17
CA ALA A 52 44.86 -1.37 27.59
C ALA A 52 44.36 0.01 27.13
N ILE A 53 43.54 0.08 26.07
CA ILE A 53 43.04 1.35 25.53
C ILE A 53 41.87 1.87 26.39
N PRO A 54 41.92 3.10 26.95
CA PRO A 54 40.82 3.59 27.78
C PRO A 54 39.55 3.90 26.98
N THR A 55 38.41 3.29 27.34
CA THR A 55 37.11 3.49 26.65
C THR A 55 36.68 4.97 26.64
N LYS A 56 36.84 5.67 27.78
CA LYS A 56 36.54 7.10 27.90
C LYS A 56 37.41 7.96 26.97
N PHE A 57 38.64 7.53 26.69
CA PHE A 57 39.53 8.26 25.79
C PHE A 57 39.05 8.13 24.34
N LEU A 58 38.80 6.91 23.86
CA LEU A 58 38.26 6.70 22.51
C LEU A 58 36.91 7.40 22.30
N ASN A 59 35.99 7.33 23.28
CA ASN A 59 34.72 8.04 23.19
C ASN A 59 34.90 9.56 23.11
N ARG A 60 35.89 10.13 23.80
CA ARG A 60 36.20 11.57 23.67
C ARG A 60 36.78 11.92 22.30
N LEU A 61 37.53 11.00 21.68
CA LEU A 61 38.04 11.18 20.33
C LEU A 61 36.91 11.14 19.31
N LEU A 62 36.02 10.14 19.36
CA LEU A 62 34.85 10.01 18.46
C LEU A 62 33.87 11.17 18.57
N ASN A 63 33.74 11.77 19.75
CA ASN A 63 32.86 12.91 19.97
C ASN A 63 33.56 14.26 19.79
N ALA A 64 34.75 14.30 19.17
CA ALA A 64 35.46 15.55 18.94
C ALA A 64 34.67 16.46 17.99
N VAL A 65 34.44 17.69 18.45
CA VAL A 65 33.79 18.77 17.69
C VAL A 65 34.67 20.00 17.64
N GLU A 66 34.42 20.85 16.64
CA GLU A 66 34.97 22.19 16.57
C GLU A 66 34.54 23.01 17.80
N GLY A 67 35.46 23.80 18.34
CA GLY A 67 35.18 24.66 19.48
C GLY A 67 36.28 25.71 19.66
N GLN A 68 36.15 26.53 20.71
CA GLN A 68 37.09 27.65 20.95
C GLN A 68 38.57 27.26 21.04
N LYS A 69 38.88 25.98 21.31
CA LYS A 69 40.25 25.46 21.47
C LYS A 69 40.64 24.41 20.41
N ARG A 70 39.78 24.14 19.43
CA ARG A 70 39.99 23.06 18.47
C ARG A 70 39.44 23.42 17.11
N THR A 71 40.28 23.36 16.09
CA THR A 71 39.83 23.59 14.70
C THR A 71 39.00 22.42 14.20
N LYS A 72 38.25 22.64 13.13
CA LYS A 72 37.52 21.57 12.45
C LYS A 72 38.44 20.46 11.94
N GLU A 73 39.62 20.79 11.41
CA GLU A 73 40.59 19.77 10.95
C GLU A 73 41.14 18.93 12.10
N GLU A 74 41.42 19.55 13.25
CA GLU A 74 41.89 18.83 14.44
C GLU A 74 40.80 17.87 14.97
N ALA A 75 39.54 18.32 15.01
CA ALA A 75 38.42 17.47 15.40
C ALA A 75 38.24 16.27 14.46
N ASN A 76 38.33 16.51 13.14
CA ASN A 76 38.26 15.45 12.15
C ASN A 76 39.40 14.45 12.29
N SER A 77 40.65 14.92 12.45
CA SER A 77 41.82 14.06 12.63
C SER A 77 41.69 13.16 13.87
N MET A 78 41.08 13.66 14.95
CA MET A 78 40.80 12.88 16.16
C MET A 78 39.73 11.80 15.91
N ASN A 79 38.65 12.14 15.19
CA ASN A 79 37.61 11.19 14.81
C ASN A 79 38.18 10.08 13.90
N GLU A 80 38.96 10.45 12.88
CA GLU A 80 39.58 9.53 11.93
C GLU A 80 40.54 8.55 12.62
N LEU A 81 41.36 9.05 13.55
CA LEU A 81 42.25 8.18 14.33
C LEU A 81 41.45 7.18 15.17
N ALA A 82 40.39 7.62 15.85
CA ALA A 82 39.58 6.75 16.68
C ALA A 82 38.87 5.67 15.86
N VAL A 83 38.26 6.05 14.74
CA VAL A 83 37.64 5.12 13.79
C VAL A 83 38.67 4.12 13.27
N SER A 84 39.86 4.58 12.86
CA SER A 84 40.92 3.72 12.36
C SER A 84 41.37 2.70 13.41
N VAL A 85 41.55 3.11 14.67
CA VAL A 85 41.91 2.20 15.76
C VAL A 85 40.81 1.16 15.99
N ILE A 86 39.55 1.59 16.08
CA ILE A 86 38.42 0.67 16.28
C ILE A 86 38.31 -0.31 15.12
N HIS A 87 38.45 0.16 13.88
CA HIS A 87 38.44 -0.67 12.69
C HIS A 87 39.52 -1.75 12.69
N VAL A 88 40.75 -1.40 13.08
CA VAL A 88 41.82 -2.39 13.23
C VAL A 88 41.42 -3.45 14.25
N PHE A 89 40.87 -3.06 15.40
CA PHE A 89 40.46 -4.02 16.42
C PHE A 89 39.21 -4.83 16.05
N THR A 90 38.30 -4.33 15.20
CA THR A 90 37.20 -5.16 14.66
C THR A 90 37.69 -6.26 13.73
N ILE A 91 38.87 -6.09 13.11
CA ILE A 91 39.50 -7.11 12.26
C ILE A 91 40.32 -8.11 13.09
N LEU A 92 41.03 -7.64 14.12
CA LEU A 92 41.99 -8.46 14.86
C LEU A 92 41.39 -9.19 16.06
N LEU A 93 40.31 -8.67 16.67
CA LEU A 93 39.72 -9.29 17.84
C LEU A 93 38.97 -10.57 17.49
N PRO A 94 38.99 -11.59 18.37
CA PRO A 94 38.09 -12.73 18.24
C PRO A 94 36.64 -12.29 18.40
N LEU A 95 35.73 -13.02 17.76
CA LEU A 95 34.28 -12.71 17.72
C LEU A 95 33.68 -12.49 19.12
N GLN A 96 34.14 -13.24 20.12
CA GLN A 96 33.68 -13.11 21.50
C GLN A 96 33.99 -11.73 22.08
N ALA A 97 35.18 -11.19 21.79
CA ALA A 97 35.62 -9.88 22.28
C ALA A 97 34.92 -8.71 21.57
N ILE A 98 34.45 -8.91 20.32
CA ILE A 98 33.62 -7.93 19.60
C ILE A 98 32.24 -7.80 20.25
N GLN A 99 31.73 -8.87 20.88
CA GLN A 99 30.44 -8.91 21.56
C GLN A 99 30.50 -8.44 23.04
N GLU A 100 31.65 -7.97 23.52
CA GLU A 100 31.81 -7.43 24.87
C GLU A 100 31.34 -5.97 24.97
N ASP A 101 30.84 -5.59 26.16
CA ASP A 101 30.28 -4.25 26.45
C ASP A 101 31.20 -3.10 26.04
N LYS A 102 32.51 -3.31 26.09
CA LYS A 102 33.48 -2.29 25.68
C LYS A 102 33.32 -1.92 24.20
N MET A 103 33.24 -2.90 23.30
CA MET A 103 33.06 -2.64 21.87
C MET A 103 31.67 -2.07 21.60
N LEU A 104 30.65 -2.67 22.20
CA LEU A 104 29.26 -2.27 22.02
C LEU A 104 28.98 -0.83 22.51
N SER A 105 29.72 -0.37 23.54
CA SER A 105 29.60 1.00 24.05
C SER A 105 29.96 2.10 23.05
N PHE A 106 30.61 1.75 21.94
CA PHE A 106 30.98 2.70 20.89
C PHE A 106 29.92 2.87 19.80
N CYS A 107 28.93 1.97 19.68
CA CYS A 107 27.96 1.97 18.57
C CYS A 107 27.31 3.34 18.34
N GLY A 108 26.73 3.94 19.39
CA GLY A 108 26.09 5.25 19.29
C GLY A 108 27.04 6.39 18.91
N ALA A 109 28.30 6.35 19.37
CA ALA A 109 29.30 7.36 19.01
C ALA A 109 29.76 7.19 17.54
N ILE A 110 29.91 5.95 17.09
CA ILE A 110 30.30 5.60 15.71
C ILE A 110 29.21 6.04 14.72
N VAL A 111 27.93 5.80 15.02
CA VAL A 111 26.81 6.28 14.19
C VAL A 111 26.79 7.80 14.09
N LYS A 112 27.00 8.51 15.21
CA LYS A 112 27.05 9.99 15.22
C LYS A 112 28.21 10.57 14.41
N VAL A 113 29.34 9.87 14.37
CA VAL A 113 30.53 10.29 13.61
C VAL A 113 30.25 10.37 12.10
N LEU A 114 29.32 9.57 11.56
CA LEU A 114 28.95 9.60 10.12
C LEU A 114 28.53 10.98 9.62
N GLN A 115 27.99 11.85 10.48
CA GLN A 115 27.58 13.21 10.10
C GLN A 115 28.78 14.13 9.78
N ARG A 116 30.00 13.72 10.12
CA ARG A 116 31.19 14.60 10.19
C ARG A 116 32.40 14.05 9.47
N THR A 117 32.30 12.86 8.87
CA THR A 117 33.42 12.17 8.23
C THR A 117 33.60 12.53 6.77
N THR A 118 34.83 12.39 6.30
CA THR A 118 35.20 12.36 4.88
C THR A 118 34.74 11.04 4.24
N THR A 119 34.65 10.98 2.91
CA THR A 119 34.17 9.79 2.17
C THR A 119 34.96 8.51 2.50
N GLU A 120 36.29 8.62 2.63
CA GLU A 120 37.14 7.49 2.99
C GLU A 120 36.85 7.00 4.42
N THR A 121 36.75 7.92 5.37
CA THR A 121 36.46 7.59 6.76
C THR A 121 35.05 7.05 6.93
N THR A 122 34.06 7.55 6.18
CA THR A 122 32.70 6.98 6.14
C THR A 122 32.73 5.50 5.77
N THR A 123 33.58 5.10 4.83
CA THR A 123 33.73 3.68 4.45
C THR A 123 34.20 2.83 5.63
N LEU A 124 35.24 3.28 6.34
CA LEU A 124 35.76 2.60 7.53
C LEU A 124 34.72 2.54 8.66
N VAL A 125 33.99 3.63 8.91
CA VAL A 125 32.91 3.68 9.91
C VAL A 125 31.87 2.62 9.60
N VAL A 126 31.40 2.55 8.35
CA VAL A 126 30.38 1.58 7.97
C VAL A 126 30.92 0.14 8.04
N GLN A 127 32.19 -0.12 7.68
CA GLN A 127 32.81 -1.44 7.85
C GLN A 127 32.85 -1.89 9.33
N VAL A 128 33.17 -0.97 10.24
CA VAL A 128 33.09 -1.21 11.69
C VAL A 128 31.66 -1.58 12.09
N LEU A 129 30.67 -0.79 11.66
CA LEU A 129 29.27 -1.02 11.97
C LEU A 129 28.74 -2.34 11.40
N VAL A 130 29.15 -2.72 10.18
CA VAL A 130 28.79 -4.04 9.59
C VAL A 130 29.36 -5.16 10.44
N THR A 131 30.63 -5.06 10.85
CA THR A 131 31.28 -6.10 11.67
C THR A 131 30.58 -6.28 13.02
N ILE A 132 30.23 -5.18 13.68
CA ILE A 132 29.52 -5.20 14.96
C ILE A 132 28.09 -5.73 14.77
N SER A 133 27.33 -5.16 13.84
CA SER A 133 25.92 -5.53 13.61
C SER A 133 25.73 -6.96 13.11
N SER A 134 26.75 -7.56 12.49
CA SER A 134 26.71 -8.98 12.08
C SER A 134 26.69 -9.95 13.26
N GLN A 135 26.92 -9.46 14.49
CA GLN A 135 26.82 -10.24 15.73
C GLN A 135 25.49 -9.93 16.45
N PRO A 136 24.82 -10.92 17.08
CA PRO A 136 23.51 -10.71 17.73
C PRO A 136 23.51 -9.57 18.76
N LYS A 137 24.44 -9.59 19.72
CA LYS A 137 24.57 -8.51 20.72
C LYS A 137 24.92 -7.15 20.11
N GLY A 138 25.60 -7.14 18.97
CA GLY A 138 25.95 -5.92 18.25
C GLY A 138 24.76 -5.31 17.55
N ALA A 139 23.93 -6.12 16.91
CA ALA A 139 22.63 -5.70 16.37
C ALA A 139 21.71 -5.18 17.48
N ASP A 140 21.65 -5.86 18.64
CA ASP A 140 20.89 -5.39 19.80
C ASP A 140 21.37 -4.00 20.27
N ALA A 141 22.68 -3.82 20.45
CA ALA A 141 23.24 -2.53 20.85
C ALA A 141 22.98 -1.41 19.82
N MET A 142 22.88 -1.76 18.53
CA MET A 142 22.52 -0.84 17.46
C MET A 142 21.02 -0.51 17.47
N TRP A 143 20.16 -1.47 17.81
CA TRP A 143 18.71 -1.25 17.95
C TRP A 143 18.39 -0.26 19.07
N GLU A 144 19.17 -0.24 20.15
CA GLU A 144 19.00 0.70 21.27
C GLU A 144 19.44 2.14 20.95
N ILE A 145 19.94 2.42 19.74
CA ILE A 145 20.32 3.79 19.34
C ILE A 145 19.06 4.60 19.03
N ASP A 146 18.94 5.78 19.65
CA ASP A 146 17.79 6.68 19.44
C ASP A 146 17.79 7.32 18.04
N ASP A 147 18.95 7.80 17.58
CA ASP A 147 19.08 8.51 16.29
C ASP A 147 19.94 7.71 15.31
N VAL A 148 19.26 7.02 14.39
CA VAL A 148 19.90 6.29 13.27
C VAL A 148 19.89 7.07 11.96
N SER A 149 19.37 8.31 11.95
CA SER A 149 19.32 9.15 10.75
C SER A 149 20.67 9.37 10.05
N PRO A 150 21.84 9.43 10.74
CA PRO A 150 23.14 9.53 10.06
C PRO A 150 23.41 8.31 9.18
N LEU A 151 23.04 7.11 9.66
CA LEU A 151 23.24 5.86 8.95
C LEU A 151 22.33 5.77 7.73
N LEU A 152 21.05 6.14 7.89
CA LEU A 152 20.07 6.11 6.80
C LEU A 152 20.45 7.08 5.66
N LYS A 153 21.01 8.26 5.98
CA LYS A 153 21.53 9.19 4.98
C LYS A 153 22.70 8.63 4.17
N VAL A 154 23.56 7.83 4.81
CA VAL A 154 24.71 7.17 4.16
C VAL A 154 24.27 5.98 3.31
N ALA A 155 23.21 5.28 3.72
CA ALA A 155 22.60 4.18 2.97
C ALA A 155 22.20 4.58 1.54
N LYS A 156 22.02 5.88 1.26
CA LYS A 156 21.74 6.40 -0.08
C LYS A 156 22.87 6.24 -1.10
N TYR A 157 24.12 6.17 -0.66
CA TYR A 157 25.24 6.10 -1.60
C TYR A 157 26.24 5.00 -1.23
N GLN A 158 25.94 4.21 -0.19
CA GLN A 158 26.82 3.15 0.26
C GLN A 158 26.03 1.91 0.69
N GLU A 159 26.15 0.84 -0.10
CA GLU A 159 25.45 -0.44 0.10
C GLU A 159 25.77 -1.10 1.46
N LEU A 160 27.01 -0.94 1.95
CA LEU A 160 27.38 -1.47 3.26
C LEU A 160 26.54 -0.86 4.40
N ALA A 161 26.05 0.38 4.27
CA ALA A 161 25.19 0.99 5.29
C ALA A 161 23.78 0.36 5.27
N LEU A 162 23.27 -0.02 4.09
CA LEU A 162 22.05 -0.84 3.98
C LEU A 162 22.25 -2.20 4.65
N ARG A 163 23.43 -2.81 4.53
CA ARG A 163 23.75 -4.08 5.21
C ARG A 163 23.74 -3.96 6.73
N VAL A 164 24.19 -2.83 7.29
CA VAL A 164 24.07 -2.56 8.73
C VAL A 164 22.60 -2.54 9.14
N VAL A 165 21.77 -1.80 8.41
CA VAL A 165 20.32 -1.72 8.67
C VAL A 165 19.71 -3.12 8.59
N GLN A 166 20.02 -3.88 7.54
CA GLN A 166 19.55 -5.26 7.36
C GLN A 166 19.87 -6.15 8.57
N ASN A 167 21.11 -6.14 9.04
CA ASN A 167 21.53 -6.94 10.18
C ASN A 167 20.73 -6.60 11.44
N VAL A 168 20.54 -5.29 11.71
CA VAL A 168 19.76 -4.81 12.86
C VAL A 168 18.30 -5.24 12.77
N LEU A 169 17.70 -5.06 11.60
CA LEU A 169 16.31 -5.45 11.33
C LEU A 169 16.12 -6.97 11.47
N SER A 170 17.01 -7.79 10.91
CA SER A 170 16.91 -9.26 10.99
C SER A 170 16.86 -9.78 12.43
N VAL A 171 17.71 -9.24 13.33
CA VAL A 171 17.75 -9.68 14.74
C VAL A 171 16.45 -9.31 15.47
N THR A 172 15.84 -8.17 15.15
CA THR A 172 14.57 -7.78 15.76
C THR A 172 13.37 -8.57 15.27
N THR A 173 13.36 -8.99 13.99
CA THR A 173 12.29 -9.86 13.46
C THR A 173 12.25 -11.25 14.10
N HIS A 174 13.36 -11.72 14.66
CA HIS A 174 13.42 -13.02 15.36
C HIS A 174 13.03 -12.95 16.84
N ARG A 175 12.61 -11.80 17.37
CA ARG A 175 12.18 -11.67 18.77
C ARG A 175 10.75 -12.17 18.93
N GLU A 176 10.56 -13.22 19.73
CA GLU A 176 9.26 -13.85 20.07
C GLU A 176 8.23 -12.87 20.70
N HIS A 177 8.68 -11.69 21.15
CA HIS A 177 7.85 -10.65 21.73
C HIS A 177 8.12 -9.29 21.09
N THR A 178 7.52 -9.06 19.92
CA THR A 178 7.50 -7.73 19.29
C THR A 178 6.43 -6.89 19.98
N THR A 179 6.84 -5.88 20.75
CA THR A 179 5.93 -4.90 21.37
C THR A 179 5.49 -3.84 20.37
N SER A 180 4.37 -3.14 20.64
CA SER A 180 3.90 -2.00 19.83
C SER A 180 5.02 -0.97 19.55
N ASP A 181 5.81 -0.65 20.58
CA ASP A 181 6.91 0.31 20.49
C ASP A 181 8.01 -0.12 19.50
N ASN A 182 8.25 -1.44 19.37
CA ASN A 182 9.22 -1.97 18.43
C ASN A 182 8.73 -1.86 16.98
N LEU A 183 7.41 -1.97 16.75
CA LEU A 183 6.81 -1.77 15.43
C LEU A 183 6.84 -0.29 15.02
N GLU A 184 6.56 0.64 15.95
CA GLU A 184 6.65 2.08 15.67
C GLU A 184 8.09 2.50 15.31
N LYS A 185 9.08 1.98 16.04
CA LYS A 185 10.50 2.23 15.71
C LYS A 185 10.89 1.63 14.36
N TRP A 186 10.36 0.45 14.04
CA TRP A 186 10.52 -0.19 12.73
C TRP A 186 9.94 0.68 11.62
N ASP A 187 8.69 1.11 11.76
CA ASP A 187 7.98 1.94 10.79
C ASP A 187 8.69 3.27 10.57
N ASP A 188 9.21 3.89 11.64
CA ASP A 188 10.00 5.13 11.54
C ASP A 188 11.32 4.91 10.76
N ILE A 189 12.07 3.84 11.06
CA ILE A 189 13.32 3.53 10.35
C ILE A 189 13.05 3.28 8.86
N VAL A 190 12.03 2.49 8.52
CA VAL A 190 11.75 2.16 7.12
C VAL A 190 11.17 3.37 6.38
N SER A 191 10.29 4.14 7.01
CA SER A 191 9.75 5.38 6.44
C SER A 191 10.87 6.40 6.16
N GLN A 192 11.79 6.58 7.11
CA GLN A 192 12.96 7.44 6.91
C GLN A 192 13.90 6.90 5.82
N LEU A 193 14.06 5.58 5.71
CA LEU A 193 14.88 4.95 4.67
C LEU A 193 14.28 5.17 3.27
N LEU A 194 12.97 5.02 3.12
CA LEU A 194 12.25 5.28 1.86
C LEU A 194 12.26 6.78 1.52
N ALA A 195 11.95 7.66 2.48
CA ALA A 195 11.93 9.10 2.30
C ALA A 195 13.31 9.67 1.95
N SER A 196 14.38 9.14 2.54
CA SER A 196 15.75 9.61 2.27
C SER A 196 16.32 9.17 0.92
N ASN A 197 15.80 8.06 0.36
CA ASN A 197 16.34 7.45 -0.86
C ASN A 197 15.64 7.83 -2.17
N GLY A 198 14.40 8.32 -2.13
CA GLY A 198 13.64 8.66 -3.34
C GLY A 198 13.58 7.50 -4.35
N GLN A 199 13.45 7.80 -5.65
CA GLN A 199 13.34 6.78 -6.71
C GLN A 199 14.66 6.07 -7.07
N ALA A 200 15.82 6.62 -6.69
CA ALA A 200 17.11 6.16 -7.23
C ALA A 200 17.65 4.86 -6.60
N ASN A 201 17.17 4.46 -5.41
CA ASN A 201 17.65 3.27 -4.69
C ASN A 201 16.53 2.40 -4.13
N THR A 202 15.34 2.46 -4.72
CA THR A 202 14.20 1.67 -4.24
C THR A 202 14.47 0.16 -4.36
N VAL A 203 15.15 -0.29 -5.43
CA VAL A 203 15.40 -1.72 -5.68
C VAL A 203 16.31 -2.37 -4.62
N PRO A 204 17.52 -1.84 -4.28
CA PRO A 204 18.35 -2.43 -3.23
C PRO A 204 17.67 -2.45 -1.85
N ILE A 205 16.84 -1.45 -1.56
CA ILE A 205 16.07 -1.40 -0.31
C ILE A 205 15.01 -2.50 -0.30
N LEU A 206 14.27 -2.66 -1.40
CA LEU A 206 13.28 -3.73 -1.53
C LEU A 206 13.94 -5.12 -1.48
N GLU A 207 15.10 -5.32 -2.10
CA GLU A 207 15.87 -6.57 -2.01
C GLU A 207 16.38 -6.83 -0.58
N MET A 208 16.85 -5.80 0.11
CA MET A 208 17.28 -5.87 1.51
C MET A 208 16.10 -6.25 2.42
N LEU A 209 14.96 -5.59 2.25
CA LEU A 209 13.74 -5.90 2.98
C LEU A 209 13.29 -7.33 2.67
N ALA A 210 13.16 -7.69 1.39
CA ALA A 210 12.78 -9.03 0.94
C ALA A 210 13.72 -10.12 1.47
N SER A 211 15.02 -9.89 1.53
CA SER A 211 15.98 -10.85 2.09
C SER A 211 15.90 -10.92 3.62
N THR A 212 15.69 -9.80 4.31
CA THR A 212 15.42 -9.78 5.77
C THR A 212 14.20 -10.63 6.09
N PHE A 213 13.14 -10.52 5.29
CA PHE A 213 11.92 -11.29 5.47
C PHE A 213 12.03 -12.73 4.95
N GLY A 214 12.76 -12.97 3.87
CA GLY A 214 12.97 -14.30 3.29
C GLY A 214 13.79 -15.23 4.18
N THR A 215 14.64 -14.68 5.05
CA THR A 215 15.36 -15.43 6.09
C THR A 215 14.51 -15.76 7.32
N VAL A 216 13.28 -15.23 7.43
CA VAL A 216 12.31 -15.62 8.45
C VAL A 216 11.75 -17.01 8.08
N GLN A 217 12.57 -18.05 8.30
CA GLN A 217 12.09 -19.43 8.24
C GLN A 217 11.01 -19.62 9.31
N SER A 218 9.75 -19.69 8.84
CA SER A 218 8.62 -20.47 9.37
C SER A 218 8.27 -20.38 10.86
N SER A 219 8.80 -19.44 11.63
CA SER A 219 8.48 -19.27 13.05
C SER A 219 7.43 -18.18 13.32
N SER A 220 7.23 -17.22 12.42
CA SER A 220 6.07 -16.30 12.46
C SER A 220 5.72 -15.68 11.09
N PRO A 221 4.99 -16.39 10.21
CA PRO A 221 4.41 -15.81 8.99
C PRO A 221 3.46 -14.63 9.26
N LYS A 222 3.12 -14.37 10.53
CA LYS A 222 2.22 -13.33 11.04
C LYS A 222 2.63 -11.90 10.73
N GLN A 223 3.93 -11.65 10.54
CA GLN A 223 4.48 -10.30 10.42
C GLN A 223 4.83 -9.91 8.99
N PHE A 224 5.10 -10.90 8.12
CA PHE A 224 5.49 -10.59 6.74
C PHE A 224 4.35 -9.95 5.96
N SER A 225 3.15 -10.52 6.02
CA SER A 225 1.98 -9.97 5.32
C SER A 225 1.65 -8.56 5.79
N TYR A 226 1.64 -8.32 7.11
CA TYR A 226 1.45 -6.99 7.68
C TYR A 226 2.46 -5.99 7.13
N VAL A 227 3.75 -6.29 7.28
CA VAL A 227 4.82 -5.35 6.92
C VAL A 227 4.86 -5.13 5.41
N PHE A 228 4.71 -6.19 4.61
CA PHE A 228 4.70 -6.08 3.15
C PHE A 228 3.58 -5.16 2.67
N ILE A 229 2.35 -5.37 3.16
CA ILE A 229 1.20 -4.52 2.79
C ILE A 229 1.42 -3.09 3.29
N ASN A 230 1.91 -2.90 4.52
CA ASN A 230 2.17 -1.55 5.03
C ASN A 230 3.19 -0.80 4.15
N LEU A 231 4.27 -1.48 3.71
CA LEU A 231 5.26 -0.90 2.81
C LEU A 231 4.68 -0.56 1.44
N THR A 232 3.82 -1.41 0.89
CA THR A 232 3.09 -1.13 -0.34
C THR A 232 2.20 0.11 -0.19
N LEU A 233 1.47 0.24 0.92
CA LEU A 233 0.63 1.41 1.20
C LEU A 233 1.46 2.69 1.39
N ILE A 234 2.59 2.63 2.09
CA ILE A 234 3.52 3.77 2.25
C ILE A 234 4.05 4.22 0.88
N ASP A 235 4.47 3.29 0.04
CA ASP A 235 4.94 3.59 -1.31
C ASP A 235 3.85 4.26 -2.15
N MET A 236 2.62 3.74 -2.11
CA MET A 236 1.47 4.34 -2.78
C MET A 236 1.21 5.76 -2.30
N ARG A 237 1.06 5.98 -0.98
CA ARG A 237 0.83 7.31 -0.39
C ARG A 237 1.93 8.31 -0.71
N SER A 238 3.19 7.86 -0.78
CA SER A 238 4.33 8.73 -1.12
C SER A 238 4.38 9.10 -2.61
N THR A 239 3.87 8.23 -3.50
CA THR A 239 3.99 8.40 -4.95
C THR A 239 2.79 9.16 -5.53
N ILE A 240 1.57 8.84 -5.09
CA ILE A 240 0.30 9.39 -5.63
C ILE A 240 0.34 10.93 -5.77
N PRO A 241 0.76 11.72 -4.74
CA PRO A 241 0.72 13.19 -4.81
C PRO A 241 1.63 13.77 -5.91
N SER A 242 2.69 13.05 -6.28
CA SER A 242 3.65 13.50 -7.30
C SER A 242 3.27 13.03 -8.71
N LEU A 243 2.33 12.10 -8.83
CA LEU A 243 2.07 11.39 -10.08
C LEU A 243 1.45 12.32 -11.15
N MET A 244 0.55 13.22 -10.74
CA MET A 244 -0.05 14.20 -11.64
C MET A 244 0.97 15.17 -12.24
N GLN A 245 2.03 15.51 -11.51
CA GLN A 245 3.09 16.40 -12.01
C GLN A 245 3.92 15.74 -13.12
N GLY A 246 3.96 14.41 -13.12
CA GLY A 246 4.68 13.60 -14.10
C GLY A 246 3.83 13.17 -15.30
N LEU A 247 2.56 13.57 -15.44
CA LEU A 247 1.62 12.98 -16.41
C LEU A 247 2.12 13.01 -17.87
N ALA A 248 2.79 14.09 -18.27
CA ALA A 248 3.39 14.24 -19.60
C ALA A 248 4.81 13.61 -19.73
N SER A 249 5.41 13.18 -18.62
CA SER A 249 6.76 12.59 -18.59
C SER A 249 6.75 11.14 -19.09
N PRO A 250 7.82 10.67 -19.76
CA PRO A 250 8.00 9.25 -20.05
C PRO A 250 8.04 8.39 -18.79
N SER A 251 8.47 8.93 -17.63
CA SER A 251 8.50 8.21 -16.35
C SER A 251 7.12 7.91 -15.76
N TYR A 252 6.05 8.59 -16.23
CA TYR A 252 4.69 8.32 -15.76
C TYR A 252 4.29 6.87 -15.99
N SER A 253 4.60 6.32 -17.19
CA SER A 253 4.15 4.98 -17.56
C SER A 253 4.72 3.91 -16.62
N GLU A 254 5.96 4.07 -16.21
CA GLU A 254 6.63 3.16 -15.28
C GLU A 254 6.07 3.31 -13.87
N ALA A 255 5.89 4.56 -13.40
CA ALA A 255 5.29 4.83 -12.09
C ALA A 255 3.83 4.34 -12.00
N ALA A 256 3.04 4.56 -13.05
CA ALA A 256 1.65 4.13 -13.14
C ALA A 256 1.52 2.60 -13.17
N LEU A 257 2.37 1.90 -13.94
CA LEU A 257 2.38 0.44 -13.98
C LEU A 257 2.78 -0.16 -12.63
N ARG A 258 3.81 0.40 -11.99
CA ARG A 258 4.24 -0.02 -10.66
C ARG A 258 3.15 0.20 -9.61
N LEU A 259 2.49 1.37 -9.62
CA LEU A 259 1.38 1.64 -8.70
C LEU A 259 0.16 0.77 -8.99
N ALA A 260 -0.16 0.50 -10.25
CA ALA A 260 -1.22 -0.44 -10.61
C ALA A 260 -0.94 -1.83 -10.01
N ALA A 261 0.29 -2.33 -10.11
CA ALA A 261 0.68 -3.58 -9.46
C ALA A 261 0.56 -3.50 -7.92
N SER A 262 0.90 -2.36 -7.31
CA SER A 262 0.67 -2.14 -5.87
C SER A 262 -0.82 -2.20 -5.50
N TYR A 263 -1.71 -1.59 -6.30
CA TYR A 263 -3.15 -1.71 -6.10
C TYR A 263 -3.62 -3.17 -6.24
N ASP A 264 -3.14 -3.91 -7.24
CA ASP A 264 -3.50 -5.32 -7.43
C ASP A 264 -3.07 -6.18 -6.23
N VAL A 265 -1.89 -5.94 -5.68
CA VAL A 265 -1.39 -6.61 -4.47
C VAL A 265 -2.29 -6.31 -3.27
N VAL A 266 -2.63 -5.05 -3.04
CA VAL A 266 -3.52 -4.64 -1.93
C VAL A 266 -4.93 -5.21 -2.13
N GLY A 267 -5.46 -5.17 -3.35
CA GLY A 267 -6.77 -5.73 -3.68
C GLY A 267 -6.84 -7.25 -3.46
N ALA A 268 -5.81 -7.98 -3.90
CA ALA A 268 -5.69 -9.41 -3.66
C ALA A 268 -5.59 -9.73 -2.15
N PHE A 269 -4.88 -8.91 -1.39
CA PHE A 269 -4.79 -9.06 0.06
C PHE A 269 -6.14 -8.81 0.76
N ILE A 270 -6.89 -7.79 0.36
CA ILE A 270 -8.25 -7.53 0.88
C ILE A 270 -9.17 -8.72 0.57
N ALA A 271 -9.16 -9.22 -0.68
CA ALA A 271 -9.94 -10.40 -1.07
C ALA A 271 -9.56 -11.65 -0.28
N PHE A 272 -8.28 -11.83 0.03
CA PHE A 272 -7.79 -12.89 0.91
C PHE A 272 -8.33 -12.73 2.34
N LEU A 273 -8.29 -11.52 2.90
CA LEU A 273 -8.85 -11.26 4.23
C LEU A 273 -10.34 -11.61 4.29
N ILE A 274 -11.13 -11.19 3.31
CA ILE A 274 -12.58 -11.49 3.24
C ILE A 274 -12.79 -13.01 3.17
N SER A 275 -12.12 -13.68 2.23
CA SER A 275 -12.25 -15.13 2.04
C SER A 275 -11.85 -15.93 3.29
N SER A 276 -10.89 -15.40 4.05
CA SER A 276 -10.37 -16.05 5.25
C SER A 276 -11.21 -15.78 6.51
N LEU A 277 -12.00 -14.69 6.53
CA LEU A 277 -13.03 -14.45 7.55
C LEU A 277 -14.26 -15.33 7.35
N ASP A 278 -14.57 -15.68 6.09
CA ASP A 278 -15.68 -16.58 5.75
C ASP A 278 -15.34 -18.06 6.01
N ALA A 279 -14.05 -18.40 6.11
CA ALA A 279 -13.59 -19.74 6.44
C ALA A 279 -13.73 -20.01 7.95
N ALA A 280 -14.19 -21.20 8.33
CA ALA A 280 -14.34 -21.57 9.74
C ALA A 280 -13.04 -21.34 10.55
N ASP A 281 -13.18 -20.88 11.79
CA ASP A 281 -12.08 -20.42 12.71
C ASP A 281 -10.88 -21.39 12.84
N ASP A 282 -11.05 -22.68 12.53
CA ASP A 282 -10.01 -23.71 12.60
C ASP A 282 -9.32 -24.02 11.25
N SER A 283 -9.57 -23.21 10.20
CA SER A 283 -8.93 -23.43 8.91
C SER A 283 -7.45 -23.01 8.92
N PRO A 284 -6.55 -23.78 8.28
CA PRO A 284 -5.13 -23.41 8.17
C PRO A 284 -4.90 -22.13 7.36
N ASP A 285 -5.94 -21.62 6.69
CA ASP A 285 -5.93 -20.44 5.82
C ASP A 285 -6.42 -19.16 6.54
N ALA A 286 -6.81 -19.25 7.83
CA ALA A 286 -7.19 -18.09 8.63
C ALA A 286 -6.04 -17.05 8.68
N PRO A 287 -6.35 -15.74 8.58
CA PRO A 287 -5.33 -14.71 8.48
C PRO A 287 -4.57 -14.67 9.80
N ASN A 288 -3.29 -15.00 9.75
CA ASN A 288 -2.47 -15.14 10.95
C ASN A 288 -1.98 -13.77 11.49
N LEU A 289 -2.87 -12.77 11.52
CA LEU A 289 -2.60 -11.39 11.90
C LEU A 289 -3.24 -11.09 13.26
N ALA A 290 -2.53 -10.35 14.11
CA ALA A 290 -3.09 -9.91 15.38
C ALA A 290 -4.17 -8.83 15.14
N PRO A 291 -5.25 -8.76 15.95
CA PRO A 291 -6.35 -7.82 15.73
C PRO A 291 -5.91 -6.34 15.68
N ASP A 292 -4.91 -5.96 16.47
CA ASP A 292 -4.32 -4.62 16.48
C ASP A 292 -3.62 -4.28 15.15
N MET A 293 -2.97 -5.26 14.52
CA MET A 293 -2.36 -5.11 13.20
C MET A 293 -3.42 -4.94 12.11
N LEU A 294 -4.54 -5.67 12.19
CA LEU A 294 -5.67 -5.51 11.26
C LEU A 294 -6.31 -4.12 11.39
N LEU A 295 -6.48 -3.60 12.61
CA LEU A 295 -7.02 -2.26 12.83
C LEU A 295 -6.10 -1.16 12.28
N ARG A 296 -4.77 -1.32 12.40
CA ARG A 296 -3.80 -0.41 11.79
C ARG A 296 -3.87 -0.46 10.27
N LEU A 297 -3.85 -1.66 9.69
CA LEU A 297 -3.99 -1.84 8.24
C LEU A 297 -5.30 -1.24 7.71
N ARG A 298 -6.42 -1.45 8.42
CA ARG A 298 -7.71 -0.84 8.06
C ARG A 298 -7.59 0.68 7.94
N LYS A 299 -6.93 1.32 8.92
CA LYS A 299 -6.69 2.77 8.91
C LYS A 299 -5.77 3.19 7.74
N ASP A 300 -4.64 2.51 7.56
CA ASP A 300 -3.68 2.85 6.50
C ASP A 300 -4.25 2.63 5.08
N ILE A 301 -5.06 1.58 4.88
CA ILE A 301 -5.79 1.35 3.63
C ILE A 301 -6.79 2.49 3.41
N ALA A 302 -7.60 2.85 4.40
CA ALA A 302 -8.57 3.93 4.28
C ALA A 302 -7.90 5.29 3.92
N GLU A 303 -6.79 5.64 4.57
CA GLU A 303 -6.01 6.84 4.24
C GLU A 303 -5.46 6.78 2.80
N THR A 304 -5.00 5.62 2.36
CA THR A 304 -4.52 5.43 0.98
C THR A 304 -5.66 5.55 -0.03
N MET A 305 -6.85 5.01 0.28
CA MET A 305 -8.04 5.10 -0.56
C MET A 305 -8.56 6.54 -0.65
N SER A 306 -8.48 7.33 0.42
CA SER A 306 -8.81 8.75 0.40
C SER A 306 -7.94 9.53 -0.62
N LEU A 307 -6.61 9.34 -0.58
CA LEU A 307 -5.71 9.90 -1.61
C LEU A 307 -5.99 9.37 -3.02
N THR A 308 -6.47 8.13 -3.12
CA THR A 308 -6.85 7.52 -4.39
C THR A 308 -8.08 8.20 -5.01
N ILE A 309 -9.06 8.56 -4.19
CA ILE A 309 -10.27 9.30 -4.61
C ILE A 309 -9.87 10.67 -5.18
N GLU A 310 -9.02 11.42 -4.46
CA GLU A 310 -8.50 12.70 -4.94
C GLU A 310 -7.76 12.56 -6.27
N PHE A 311 -6.86 11.56 -6.36
CA PHE A 311 -6.14 11.27 -7.58
C PHE A 311 -7.06 10.93 -8.77
N LEU A 312 -8.09 10.11 -8.55
CA LEU A 312 -9.05 9.75 -9.60
C LEU A 312 -9.81 10.98 -10.12
N ARG A 313 -10.21 11.88 -9.21
CA ARG A 313 -10.83 13.18 -9.58
C ARG A 313 -9.87 14.03 -10.42
N ASP A 314 -8.66 14.26 -9.93
CA ASP A 314 -7.64 15.04 -10.64
C ASP A 314 -7.29 14.45 -12.02
N ARG A 315 -7.16 13.12 -12.09
CA ARG A 315 -6.81 12.39 -13.31
C ARG A 315 -7.94 12.43 -14.33
N TRP A 316 -9.20 12.37 -13.88
CA TRP A 316 -10.38 12.52 -14.72
C TRP A 316 -10.48 13.92 -15.29
N ASP A 317 -10.33 14.94 -14.45
CA ASP A 317 -10.40 16.34 -14.86
C ASP A 317 -9.30 16.66 -15.89
N ALA A 318 -8.07 16.15 -15.68
CA ALA A 318 -7.00 16.25 -16.67
C ALA A 318 -7.35 15.59 -18.01
N ALA A 319 -8.02 14.43 -17.98
CA ALA A 319 -8.38 13.69 -19.19
C ALA A 319 -9.50 14.37 -20.00
N VAL A 320 -10.53 14.84 -19.31
CA VAL A 320 -11.79 15.33 -19.90
C VAL A 320 -11.76 16.83 -20.13
N SER A 321 -11.26 17.61 -19.17
CA SER A 321 -11.27 19.07 -19.20
C SER A 321 -9.93 19.67 -19.63
N GLY A 322 -8.85 18.88 -19.70
CA GLY A 322 -7.49 19.36 -20.00
C GLY A 322 -6.86 20.09 -18.81
N ALA A 323 -5.66 20.67 -19.01
CA ALA A 323 -5.07 21.54 -17.99
C ALA A 323 -6.05 22.66 -17.61
N ALA A 324 -6.20 22.92 -16.31
CA ALA A 324 -7.21 23.80 -15.72
C ALA A 324 -7.56 25.02 -16.61
N GLY A 325 -8.72 24.95 -17.29
CA GLY A 325 -9.30 26.06 -18.05
C GLY A 325 -9.09 26.08 -19.57
N LEU A 326 -8.53 25.03 -20.21
CA LEU A 326 -8.37 24.97 -21.67
C LEU A 326 -9.12 23.79 -22.31
N HIS A 327 -9.97 24.08 -23.31
CA HIS A 327 -10.76 23.07 -24.02
C HIS A 327 -9.88 22.01 -24.72
N PRO A 328 -10.25 20.71 -24.77
CA PRO A 328 -9.46 19.64 -25.39
C PRO A 328 -9.05 19.85 -26.85
N SER A 329 -9.75 20.74 -27.56
CA SER A 329 -9.40 21.15 -28.93
C SER A 329 -8.16 22.06 -29.01
N ALA A 330 -7.62 22.52 -27.89
CA ALA A 330 -6.37 23.27 -27.81
C ALA A 330 -5.13 22.35 -27.78
N ARG A 331 -5.32 21.02 -27.81
CA ARG A 331 -4.24 20.04 -27.88
C ARG A 331 -3.50 20.12 -29.23
N PRO A 332 -2.16 19.98 -29.27
CA PRO A 332 -1.44 19.75 -30.51
C PRO A 332 -1.83 18.37 -31.08
N SER A 333 -2.32 18.34 -32.33
CA SER A 333 -2.72 17.10 -33.00
C SER A 333 -1.53 16.19 -33.30
N ALA A 334 -1.74 14.87 -33.21
CA ALA A 334 -0.73 13.86 -33.59
C ALA A 334 -0.24 13.98 -35.04
N GLU A 335 -0.99 14.68 -35.91
CA GLU A 335 -0.65 14.93 -37.32
C GLU A 335 0.34 16.09 -37.52
N ASN A 336 0.61 16.90 -36.48
CA ASN A 336 1.63 17.95 -36.50
C ASN A 336 2.47 17.87 -35.23
N PRO A 337 3.55 17.06 -35.20
CA PRO A 337 4.53 17.16 -34.13
C PRO A 337 5.20 18.53 -34.25
N GLY A 338 4.95 19.40 -33.28
CA GLY A 338 5.21 20.84 -33.34
C GLY A 338 6.59 21.23 -33.87
N ASN A 339 6.62 22.33 -34.62
CA ASN A 339 7.82 23.12 -34.84
C ASN A 339 8.50 23.43 -33.50
N ALA A 340 9.83 23.51 -33.49
CA ALA A 340 10.68 23.75 -32.31
C ALA A 340 10.43 25.05 -31.50
N ASN A 341 9.37 25.82 -31.83
CA ASN A 341 8.99 27.07 -31.20
C ASN A 341 7.59 27.05 -30.53
N GLU A 342 6.92 25.90 -30.43
CA GLU A 342 5.66 25.79 -29.67
C GLU A 342 5.89 25.53 -28.17
N PRO A 343 5.06 26.11 -27.29
CA PRO A 343 5.23 26.03 -25.85
C PRO A 343 5.08 24.58 -25.34
N LEU A 344 5.92 24.22 -24.36
CA LEU A 344 5.87 22.94 -23.65
C LEU A 344 4.43 22.64 -23.20
N ALA A 345 3.98 21.40 -23.43
CA ALA A 345 2.71 20.89 -22.91
C ALA A 345 2.63 21.17 -21.39
N ILE A 346 1.48 21.65 -20.93
CA ILE A 346 1.28 21.95 -19.51
C ILE A 346 1.39 20.62 -18.74
N THR A 347 1.86 20.66 -17.50
CA THR A 347 2.11 19.46 -16.66
C THR A 347 0.92 18.51 -16.51
N TRP A 348 -0.29 18.93 -16.91
CA TRP A 348 -1.57 18.21 -16.83
C TRP A 348 -2.12 17.76 -18.20
N ASP A 349 -1.40 17.98 -19.30
CA ASP A 349 -1.82 17.48 -20.61
C ASP A 349 -1.64 15.95 -20.66
N SER A 350 -2.75 15.22 -20.68
CA SER A 350 -2.74 13.75 -20.77
C SER A 350 -2.18 13.26 -22.11
N LYS A 351 -1.38 12.17 -22.08
CA LYS A 351 -1.05 11.40 -23.29
C LYS A 351 -2.32 11.07 -24.09
N ALA A 352 -2.19 10.99 -25.42
CA ALA A 352 -3.25 10.48 -26.29
C ALA A 352 -3.59 9.02 -25.90
N GLY A 353 -4.74 8.79 -25.29
CA GLY A 353 -5.24 7.49 -24.86
C GLY A 353 -6.55 7.63 -24.08
N SER A 354 -7.38 6.58 -24.04
CA SER A 354 -8.61 6.62 -23.25
C SER A 354 -8.26 6.50 -21.77
N ILE A 355 -9.01 7.17 -20.89
CA ILE A 355 -8.81 7.06 -19.43
C ILE A 355 -9.01 5.63 -18.92
N VAL A 356 -9.80 4.83 -19.63
CA VAL A 356 -10.04 3.42 -19.32
C VAL A 356 -8.88 2.50 -19.70
N ASP A 357 -7.97 2.99 -20.56
CA ASP A 357 -6.74 2.27 -20.92
C ASP A 357 -5.60 2.56 -19.94
N ASP A 358 -5.80 3.50 -19.00
CA ASP A 358 -4.80 3.87 -18.02
C ASP A 358 -4.76 2.83 -16.89
N VAL A 359 -3.66 2.07 -16.86
CA VAL A 359 -3.48 0.94 -15.94
C VAL A 359 -3.64 1.32 -14.47
N ILE A 360 -3.25 2.54 -14.09
CA ILE A 360 -3.42 2.98 -12.70
C ILE A 360 -4.89 3.28 -12.39
N VAL A 361 -5.66 3.81 -13.34
CA VAL A 361 -7.10 4.06 -13.15
C VAL A 361 -7.82 2.73 -12.98
N VAL A 362 -7.50 1.73 -13.82
CA VAL A 362 -8.09 0.39 -13.70
C VAL A 362 -7.74 -0.25 -12.35
N GLY A 363 -6.46 -0.31 -11.98
CA GLY A 363 -6.01 -0.91 -10.73
C GLY A 363 -6.59 -0.21 -9.50
N SER A 364 -6.57 1.13 -9.48
CA SER A 364 -7.12 1.91 -8.37
C SER A 364 -8.62 1.76 -8.21
N VAL A 365 -9.41 1.82 -9.29
CA VAL A 365 -10.86 1.64 -9.23
C VAL A 365 -11.20 0.22 -8.78
N ASN A 366 -10.48 -0.82 -9.24
CA ASN A 366 -10.67 -2.19 -8.78
C ASN A 366 -10.51 -2.30 -7.26
N THR A 367 -9.38 -1.84 -6.73
CA THR A 367 -9.09 -1.97 -5.30
C THR A 367 -9.96 -1.07 -4.44
N LEU A 368 -10.21 0.17 -4.87
CA LEU A 368 -11.10 1.09 -4.19
C LEU A 368 -12.54 0.55 -4.13
N SER A 369 -13.02 -0.03 -5.24
CA SER A 369 -14.38 -0.59 -5.29
C SER A 369 -14.60 -1.69 -4.26
N LEU A 370 -13.63 -2.60 -4.16
CA LEU A 370 -13.65 -3.67 -3.18
C LEU A 370 -13.63 -3.09 -1.75
N TRP A 371 -12.76 -2.12 -1.48
CA TRP A 371 -12.67 -1.53 -0.15
C TRP A 371 -13.93 -0.77 0.26
N LEU A 372 -14.52 0.03 -0.64
CA LEU A 372 -15.75 0.79 -0.35
C LEU A 372 -16.93 -0.11 0.00
N ARG A 373 -17.04 -1.27 -0.66
CA ARG A 373 -18.08 -2.26 -0.41
C ARG A 373 -17.91 -2.92 0.95
N GLU A 374 -16.69 -3.33 1.28
CA GLU A 374 -16.41 -4.24 2.40
C GLU A 374 -16.09 -3.49 3.70
N ASP A 375 -15.53 -2.28 3.62
CA ASP A 375 -15.24 -1.45 4.78
C ASP A 375 -16.46 -0.61 5.18
N GLU A 376 -16.95 -0.80 6.40
CA GLU A 376 -17.98 0.04 7.02
C GLU A 376 -17.37 1.37 7.50
N ASN A 377 -16.97 2.20 6.55
CA ASN A 377 -16.39 3.52 6.80
C ASN A 377 -17.18 4.60 6.07
N ASP A 378 -18.16 5.16 6.78
CA ASP A 378 -19.05 6.19 6.24
C ASP A 378 -18.31 7.46 5.81
N GLN A 379 -17.19 7.80 6.46
CA GLN A 379 -16.39 8.97 6.06
C GLN A 379 -15.78 8.75 4.68
N LEU A 380 -15.16 7.59 4.43
CA LEU A 380 -14.58 7.30 3.12
C LEU A 380 -15.66 7.18 2.04
N ARG A 381 -16.84 6.63 2.39
CA ARG A 381 -18.01 6.60 1.49
C ARG A 381 -18.47 8.00 1.13
N GLU A 382 -18.50 8.93 2.10
CA GLU A 382 -18.83 10.33 1.86
C GLU A 382 -17.81 11.02 0.94
N GLU A 383 -16.52 10.74 1.11
CA GLU A 383 -15.48 11.23 0.18
C GLU A 383 -15.70 10.65 -1.23
N ALA A 384 -16.07 9.38 -1.35
CA ALA A 384 -16.35 8.72 -2.62
C ALA A 384 -17.64 9.20 -3.31
N VAL A 385 -18.59 9.81 -2.59
CA VAL A 385 -19.73 10.53 -3.20
C VAL A 385 -19.21 11.59 -4.17
N GLY A 386 -18.10 12.24 -3.81
CA GLY A 386 -17.42 13.24 -4.61
C GLY A 386 -16.83 12.74 -5.93
N ILE A 387 -16.95 11.46 -6.29
CA ILE A 387 -16.52 10.91 -7.59
C ILE A 387 -17.60 10.05 -8.28
N ILE A 388 -18.86 10.11 -7.86
CA ILE A 388 -19.96 9.33 -8.47
C ILE A 388 -20.12 9.63 -9.96
N ASP A 389 -20.00 10.90 -10.36
CA ASP A 389 -20.04 11.30 -11.77
C ASP A 389 -18.95 10.62 -12.60
N ILE A 390 -17.76 10.49 -12.03
CA ILE A 390 -16.62 9.80 -12.64
C ILE A 390 -16.90 8.31 -12.74
N LEU A 391 -17.38 7.68 -11.65
CA LEU A 391 -17.72 6.26 -11.63
C LEU A 391 -18.76 5.92 -12.72
N LEU A 392 -19.85 6.68 -12.82
CA LEU A 392 -20.87 6.49 -13.85
C LEU A 392 -20.32 6.69 -15.27
N ALA A 393 -19.43 7.67 -15.46
CA ALA A 393 -18.81 7.88 -16.75
C ALA A 393 -17.78 6.78 -17.11
N LEU A 394 -17.11 6.17 -16.13
CA LEU A 394 -16.26 5.00 -16.33
C LEU A 394 -17.07 3.74 -16.64
N TYR A 395 -18.25 3.59 -16.04
CA TYR A 395 -19.20 2.52 -16.35
C TYR A 395 -19.61 2.58 -17.83
N ASP A 396 -20.00 3.76 -18.31
CA ASP A 396 -20.38 3.98 -19.72
C ASP A 396 -19.21 3.69 -20.69
N ARG A 397 -17.97 3.92 -20.24
CA ARG A 397 -16.75 3.65 -21.00
C ARG A 397 -16.19 2.23 -20.86
N GLY A 398 -16.86 1.34 -20.12
CA GLY A 398 -16.58 -0.10 -20.11
C GLY A 398 -16.08 -0.69 -18.79
N LEU A 399 -15.75 0.10 -17.75
CA LEU A 399 -15.38 -0.42 -16.43
C LEU A 399 -16.63 -0.80 -15.61
N LYS A 400 -17.46 -1.70 -16.14
CA LYS A 400 -18.78 -1.98 -15.53
C LYS A 400 -18.68 -2.66 -14.16
N SER A 401 -17.96 -3.78 -14.05
CA SER A 401 -17.91 -4.59 -12.82
C SER A 401 -17.34 -3.83 -11.60
N PRO A 402 -16.18 -3.14 -11.71
CA PRO A 402 -15.61 -2.42 -10.57
C PRO A 402 -16.48 -1.23 -10.16
N VAL A 403 -17.09 -0.54 -11.12
CA VAL A 403 -17.98 0.58 -10.82
C VAL A 403 -19.23 0.10 -10.09
N LEU A 404 -19.88 -0.99 -10.54
CA LEU A 404 -21.04 -1.53 -9.83
C LEU A 404 -20.67 -1.93 -8.40
N THR A 405 -19.51 -2.56 -8.21
CA THR A 405 -18.99 -2.90 -6.86
C THR A 405 -18.77 -1.65 -6.00
N ALA A 406 -18.21 -0.58 -6.55
CA ALA A 406 -18.02 0.67 -5.83
C ALA A 406 -19.35 1.32 -5.45
N LEU A 407 -20.34 1.29 -6.35
CA LEU A 407 -21.67 1.82 -6.10
C LEU A 407 -22.38 1.08 -4.97
N GLU A 408 -22.16 -0.23 -4.76
CA GLU A 408 -22.71 -0.95 -3.60
C GLU A 408 -22.23 -0.30 -2.28
N GLY A 409 -20.95 0.07 -2.20
CA GLY A 409 -20.41 0.77 -1.03
C GLY A 409 -20.94 2.19 -0.89
N VAL A 410 -20.94 2.97 -1.97
CA VAL A 410 -21.31 4.41 -1.92
C VAL A 410 -22.81 4.62 -1.69
N LEU A 411 -23.66 3.75 -2.24
CA LEU A 411 -25.12 3.85 -2.09
C LEU A 411 -25.63 3.37 -0.73
N ALA A 412 -24.75 2.82 0.13
CA ALA A 412 -25.09 2.48 1.50
C ALA A 412 -25.42 3.72 2.35
N ILE A 413 -24.97 4.91 1.95
CA ILE A 413 -25.27 6.19 2.60
C ILE A 413 -26.26 7.03 1.77
N SER A 414 -27.08 7.84 2.45
CA SER A 414 -28.13 8.64 1.80
C SER A 414 -27.59 9.63 0.77
N ASN A 415 -26.47 10.28 1.08
CA ASN A 415 -25.85 11.28 0.20
C ASN A 415 -25.37 10.63 -1.12
N GLY A 416 -24.91 9.38 -1.05
CA GLY A 416 -24.54 8.61 -2.24
C GLY A 416 -25.73 8.35 -3.16
N VAL A 417 -26.90 8.02 -2.58
CA VAL A 417 -28.13 7.83 -3.38
C VAL A 417 -28.57 9.14 -4.03
N GLU A 418 -28.54 10.26 -3.30
CA GLU A 418 -28.89 11.57 -3.84
C GLU A 418 -27.99 11.94 -5.03
N ALA A 419 -26.67 11.87 -4.85
CA ALA A 419 -25.70 12.17 -5.91
C ALA A 419 -25.80 11.22 -7.11
N PHE A 420 -26.07 9.93 -6.89
CA PHE A 420 -26.32 8.97 -7.98
C PHE A 420 -27.53 9.37 -8.84
N LEU A 421 -28.60 9.86 -8.21
CA LEU A 421 -29.79 10.33 -8.91
C LEU A 421 -29.52 11.66 -9.64
N GLU A 422 -28.80 12.59 -9.03
CA GLU A 422 -28.40 13.86 -9.65
C GLU A 422 -27.58 13.64 -10.92
N HIS A 423 -26.67 12.67 -10.92
CA HIS A 423 -25.84 12.31 -12.06
C HIS A 423 -26.50 11.33 -13.04
N SER A 424 -27.83 11.19 -13.01
CA SER A 424 -28.59 10.36 -13.96
C SER A 424 -28.21 8.87 -13.94
N GLY A 425 -27.69 8.38 -12.81
CA GLY A 425 -27.28 6.99 -12.63
C GLY A 425 -28.43 6.00 -12.83
N TRP A 426 -29.64 6.36 -12.36
CA TRP A 426 -30.84 5.56 -12.59
C TRP A 426 -31.07 5.30 -14.08
N SER A 427 -31.07 6.35 -14.89
CA SER A 427 -31.33 6.21 -16.32
C SER A 427 -30.25 5.41 -17.03
N LEU A 428 -28.98 5.58 -16.65
CA LEU A 428 -27.85 4.84 -17.22
C LEU A 428 -28.03 3.34 -17.00
N LEU A 429 -28.17 2.93 -15.73
CA LEU A 429 -28.25 1.51 -15.37
C LEU A 429 -29.57 0.86 -15.80
N SER A 430 -30.70 1.56 -15.65
CA SER A 430 -31.99 1.03 -16.08
C SER A 430 -32.08 0.86 -17.60
N ASN A 431 -31.46 1.72 -18.41
CA ASN A 431 -31.42 1.54 -19.86
C ASN A 431 -30.67 0.27 -20.25
N ASP A 432 -29.50 0.06 -19.66
CA ASP A 432 -28.69 -1.14 -19.83
C ASP A 432 -29.46 -2.41 -19.44
N LEU A 433 -30.15 -2.40 -18.28
CA LEU A 433 -30.98 -3.51 -17.84
C LEU A 433 -32.15 -3.77 -18.81
N LYS A 434 -32.83 -2.71 -19.29
CA LYS A 434 -33.95 -2.86 -20.24
C LYS A 434 -33.48 -3.47 -21.56
N HIS A 435 -32.31 -3.05 -22.07
CA HIS A 435 -31.71 -3.65 -23.27
C HIS A 435 -31.42 -5.13 -23.06
N TYR A 436 -30.92 -5.51 -21.88
CA TYR A 436 -30.65 -6.88 -21.54
C TYR A 436 -31.93 -7.73 -21.44
N LEU A 437 -32.94 -7.26 -20.70
CA LEU A 437 -34.22 -7.97 -20.55
C LEU A 437 -34.97 -8.10 -21.88
N ALA A 438 -34.90 -7.10 -22.76
CA ALA A 438 -35.47 -7.18 -24.11
C ALA A 438 -34.74 -8.20 -25.01
N ALA A 439 -33.46 -8.46 -24.77
CA ALA A 439 -32.72 -9.49 -25.51
C ALA A 439 -33.18 -10.90 -25.12
N LEU A 440 -33.59 -11.13 -23.86
CA LEU A 440 -34.06 -12.44 -23.39
C LEU A 440 -35.32 -12.92 -24.13
N THR A 441 -36.20 -12.01 -24.53
CA THR A 441 -37.44 -12.35 -25.24
C THR A 441 -37.25 -12.69 -26.71
N SER A 442 -36.14 -12.25 -27.30
CA SER A 442 -35.91 -12.33 -28.75
C SER A 442 -35.21 -13.63 -29.19
N GLY A 443 -35.00 -14.58 -28.27
CA GLY A 443 -34.31 -15.85 -28.54
C GLY A 443 -32.78 -15.74 -28.62
N PRO A 444 -32.04 -16.84 -28.83
CA PRO A 444 -30.60 -16.94 -28.63
C PRO A 444 -29.76 -16.31 -29.76
N HIS A 445 -30.15 -15.15 -30.28
CA HIS A 445 -29.25 -14.31 -31.05
C HIS A 445 -28.48 -13.43 -30.09
N LYS A 446 -27.24 -13.85 -29.80
CA LYS A 446 -26.18 -13.06 -29.15
C LYS A 446 -26.14 -11.66 -29.75
N THR A 447 -26.81 -10.70 -29.12
CA THR A 447 -26.46 -9.30 -29.30
C THR A 447 -25.07 -9.15 -28.67
N PRO A 448 -24.03 -8.83 -29.46
CA PRO A 448 -22.66 -8.70 -28.92
C PRO A 448 -22.54 -7.62 -27.83
N ASP A 449 -23.53 -6.74 -27.71
CA ASP A 449 -23.56 -5.61 -26.77
C ASP A 449 -24.43 -5.86 -25.52
N ALA A 450 -25.04 -7.05 -25.37
CA ALA A 450 -25.82 -7.36 -24.16
C ALA A 450 -24.91 -7.58 -22.94
N LEU A 451 -25.33 -7.02 -21.80
CA LEU A 451 -24.67 -7.26 -20.52
C LEU A 451 -24.58 -8.77 -20.21
N PRO A 452 -23.45 -9.27 -19.70
CA PRO A 452 -23.39 -10.59 -19.07
C PRO A 452 -24.40 -10.70 -17.92
N LYS A 453 -24.99 -11.90 -17.73
CA LYS A 453 -25.96 -12.18 -16.66
C LYS A 453 -25.50 -11.71 -15.26
N PRO A 454 -24.24 -11.94 -14.82
CA PRO A 454 -23.79 -11.45 -13.51
C PRO A 454 -23.86 -9.93 -13.37
N LEU A 455 -23.47 -9.19 -14.41
CA LEU A 455 -23.53 -7.73 -14.38
C LEU A 455 -24.97 -7.22 -14.38
N ALA A 456 -25.90 -7.91 -15.04
CA ALA A 456 -27.31 -7.56 -14.97
C ALA A 456 -27.90 -7.78 -13.56
N MET A 457 -27.48 -8.83 -12.85
CA MET A 457 -27.82 -9.05 -11.45
C MET A 457 -27.29 -7.93 -10.55
N ASP A 458 -26.03 -7.53 -10.73
CA ASP A 458 -25.43 -6.44 -9.96
C ASP A 458 -26.15 -5.11 -10.24
N VAL A 459 -26.53 -4.83 -11.50
CA VAL A 459 -27.37 -3.67 -11.84
C VAL A 459 -28.72 -3.70 -11.12
N ILE A 460 -29.39 -4.85 -11.07
CA ILE A 460 -30.67 -4.98 -10.34
C ILE A 460 -30.46 -4.70 -8.85
N ARG A 461 -29.40 -5.25 -8.25
CA ARG A 461 -29.06 -5.02 -6.84
C ARG A 461 -28.84 -3.53 -6.55
N ILE A 462 -28.06 -2.84 -7.38
CA ILE A 462 -27.83 -1.40 -7.26
C ILE A 462 -29.14 -0.61 -7.36
N LEU A 463 -30.00 -0.93 -8.34
CA LEU A 463 -31.28 -0.26 -8.49
C LEU A 463 -32.22 -0.52 -7.30
N LEU A 464 -32.24 -1.73 -6.75
CA LEU A 464 -32.98 -2.06 -5.53
C LEU A 464 -32.51 -1.22 -4.35
N MET A 465 -31.21 -1.11 -4.09
CA MET A 465 -30.66 -0.27 -3.02
C MET A 465 -31.16 1.18 -3.11
N VAL A 466 -31.19 1.75 -4.33
CA VAL A 466 -31.68 3.11 -4.58
C VAL A 466 -33.18 3.22 -4.26
N VAL A 467 -33.99 2.26 -4.72
CA VAL A 467 -35.44 2.27 -4.46
C VAL A 467 -35.72 2.08 -2.97
N GLU A 468 -35.01 1.19 -2.29
CA GLU A 468 -35.20 0.83 -0.89
C GLU A 468 -34.75 1.93 0.09
N SER A 469 -33.79 2.76 -0.32
CA SER A 469 -33.23 3.83 0.51
C SER A 469 -34.29 4.71 1.19
N ALA A 470 -34.05 5.05 2.46
CA ALA A 470 -35.01 5.79 3.30
C ALA A 470 -35.31 7.21 2.79
N GLY A 471 -34.38 7.82 2.06
CA GLY A 471 -34.57 9.13 1.42
C GLY A 471 -35.59 9.11 0.27
N ASN A 472 -35.78 7.95 -0.37
CA ASN A 472 -36.67 7.79 -1.51
C ASN A 472 -38.04 7.24 -1.09
N SER A 473 -38.93 8.14 -0.67
CA SER A 473 -40.29 7.77 -0.26
C SER A 473 -41.23 7.42 -1.42
N ARG A 474 -40.88 7.73 -2.69
CA ARG A 474 -41.75 7.53 -3.85
C ARG A 474 -40.99 7.19 -5.12
N SER A 475 -41.47 6.17 -5.84
CA SER A 475 -40.99 5.82 -7.17
C SER A 475 -41.31 6.91 -8.20
N GLY A 476 -40.31 7.35 -8.96
CA GLY A 476 -40.46 8.31 -10.05
C GLY A 476 -41.24 7.72 -11.23
N GLN A 477 -41.95 8.56 -11.99
CA GLN A 477 -42.71 8.09 -13.16
C GLN A 477 -41.82 7.42 -14.22
N GLY A 478 -40.59 7.91 -14.42
CA GLY A 478 -39.62 7.32 -15.36
C GLY A 478 -39.02 5.99 -14.89
N TRP A 479 -39.22 5.60 -13.63
CA TRP A 479 -38.74 4.32 -13.09
C TRP A 479 -39.70 3.19 -13.42
N MET A 480 -40.99 3.52 -13.58
CA MET A 480 -42.05 2.56 -13.90
C MET A 480 -41.90 1.91 -15.29
N ASP A 481 -41.06 2.45 -16.17
CA ASP A 481 -40.71 1.82 -17.45
C ASP A 481 -40.05 0.44 -17.24
N CYS A 482 -39.35 0.23 -16.12
CA CYS A 482 -38.79 -1.08 -15.77
C CYS A 482 -39.91 -2.11 -15.53
N VAL A 483 -41.00 -1.73 -14.86
CA VAL A 483 -42.16 -2.61 -14.59
C VAL A 483 -42.77 -3.10 -15.90
N LYS A 484 -42.89 -2.20 -16.89
CA LYS A 484 -43.38 -2.54 -18.22
C LYS A 484 -42.47 -3.54 -18.94
N VAL A 485 -41.16 -3.28 -18.93
CA VAL A 485 -40.21 -4.19 -19.60
C VAL A 485 -40.23 -5.56 -18.96
N VAL A 486 -40.22 -5.64 -17.62
CA VAL A 486 -40.27 -6.91 -16.87
C VAL A 486 -41.56 -7.69 -17.16
N SER A 487 -42.71 -7.01 -17.25
CA SER A 487 -43.99 -7.65 -17.55
C SER A 487 -44.07 -8.24 -18.96
N ASP A 488 -43.28 -7.70 -19.88
CA ASP A 488 -43.23 -8.14 -21.28
C ASP A 488 -42.20 -9.26 -21.52
N VAL A 489 -41.39 -9.61 -20.51
CA VAL A 489 -40.36 -10.66 -20.65
C VAL A 489 -40.96 -12.06 -20.60
N THR A 490 -40.67 -12.86 -21.63
CA THR A 490 -40.87 -14.31 -21.65
C THR A 490 -39.53 -15.01 -21.39
N VAL A 491 -39.45 -15.82 -20.33
CA VAL A 491 -38.17 -16.28 -19.78
C VAL A 491 -38.04 -17.81 -19.84
N ALA A 492 -36.92 -18.26 -20.39
CA ALA A 492 -36.48 -19.64 -20.33
C ALA A 492 -36.00 -20.00 -18.92
N ASP A 493 -36.08 -21.26 -18.51
CA ASP A 493 -35.80 -21.65 -17.13
C ASP A 493 -34.35 -21.37 -16.68
N ALA A 494 -33.40 -21.21 -17.62
CA ALA A 494 -32.00 -20.87 -17.33
C ALA A 494 -31.78 -19.42 -16.86
N ASP A 495 -32.74 -18.52 -17.10
CA ASP A 495 -32.67 -17.09 -16.75
C ASP A 495 -33.76 -16.69 -15.73
N LEU A 496 -34.34 -17.69 -15.05
CA LEU A 496 -35.47 -17.50 -14.14
C LEU A 496 -35.08 -16.72 -12.87
N ASP A 497 -33.89 -16.98 -12.32
CA ASP A 497 -33.27 -16.27 -11.19
C ASP A 497 -33.14 -14.76 -11.47
N LEU A 498 -32.62 -14.40 -12.64
CA LEU A 498 -32.50 -13.01 -13.08
C LEU A 498 -33.87 -12.36 -13.24
N TRP A 499 -34.82 -13.06 -13.86
CA TRP A 499 -36.17 -12.52 -13.98
C TRP A 499 -36.85 -12.34 -12.64
N ALA A 500 -36.66 -13.27 -11.70
CA ALA A 500 -37.17 -13.16 -10.35
C ALA A 500 -36.61 -11.92 -9.64
N ALA A 501 -35.30 -11.67 -9.76
CA ALA A 501 -34.68 -10.44 -9.23
C ALA A 501 -35.23 -9.17 -9.91
N ALA A 502 -35.40 -9.18 -11.24
CA ALA A 502 -36.00 -8.06 -11.96
C ALA A 502 -37.48 -7.84 -11.59
N ALA A 503 -38.20 -8.92 -11.29
CA ALA A 503 -39.57 -8.87 -10.80
C ALA A 503 -39.63 -8.31 -9.37
N GLN A 504 -38.69 -8.66 -8.47
CA GLN A 504 -38.58 -8.03 -7.14
C GLN A 504 -38.38 -6.51 -7.27
N LEU A 505 -37.49 -6.05 -8.16
CA LEU A 505 -37.35 -4.62 -8.47
C LEU A 505 -38.67 -4.00 -8.95
N ALA A 506 -39.40 -4.68 -9.82
CA ALA A 506 -40.70 -4.20 -10.30
C ALA A 506 -41.75 -4.13 -9.17
N VAL A 507 -41.79 -5.13 -8.29
CA VAL A 507 -42.65 -5.15 -7.09
C VAL A 507 -42.35 -3.93 -6.23
N GLU A 508 -41.08 -3.69 -5.92
CA GLU A 508 -40.69 -2.62 -5.01
C GLU A 508 -40.95 -1.22 -5.63
N LEU A 509 -40.79 -1.10 -6.95
CA LEU A 509 -41.21 0.10 -7.66
C LEU A 509 -42.72 0.36 -7.56
N VAL A 510 -43.56 -0.67 -7.70
CA VAL A 510 -45.02 -0.55 -7.58
C VAL A 510 -45.43 -0.30 -6.12
N SER A 511 -44.76 -0.96 -5.16
CA SER A 511 -45.01 -0.82 -3.73
C SER A 511 -44.79 0.63 -3.27
N LYS A 512 -43.75 1.31 -3.77
CA LYS A 512 -43.48 2.72 -3.47
C LYS A 512 -44.16 3.72 -4.43
N ALA A 513 -44.88 3.26 -5.45
CA ALA A 513 -45.56 4.14 -6.39
C ALA A 513 -46.84 4.77 -5.79
N PRO A 514 -47.15 6.05 -6.10
CA PRO A 514 -48.45 6.66 -5.81
C PRO A 514 -49.62 5.85 -6.40
N VAL A 515 -50.77 5.87 -5.70
CA VAL A 515 -51.99 5.11 -6.10
C VAL A 515 -52.39 5.30 -7.57
N ARG A 516 -52.22 6.51 -8.13
CA ARG A 516 -52.52 6.79 -9.54
C ARG A 516 -51.60 6.02 -10.50
N LEU A 517 -50.32 5.89 -10.16
CA LEU A 517 -49.36 5.12 -10.95
C LEU A 517 -49.58 3.63 -10.78
N ARG A 518 -49.89 3.14 -9.58
CA ARG A 518 -50.26 1.72 -9.37
C ARG A 518 -51.43 1.31 -10.26
N LYS A 519 -52.50 2.11 -10.30
CA LYS A 519 -53.66 1.87 -11.19
C LYS A 519 -53.29 1.89 -12.67
N ARG A 520 -52.32 2.72 -13.07
CA ARG A 520 -51.87 2.80 -14.47
C ARG A 520 -51.10 1.55 -14.90
N TYR A 521 -50.33 0.96 -13.98
CA TYR A 521 -49.49 -0.22 -14.22
C TYR A 521 -50.14 -1.52 -13.69
N GLU A 522 -51.45 -1.51 -13.45
CA GLU A 522 -52.19 -2.63 -12.88
C GLU A 522 -52.16 -3.86 -13.80
N GLU A 523 -52.26 -3.66 -15.11
CA GLU A 523 -52.15 -4.72 -16.12
C GLU A 523 -50.76 -5.37 -16.11
N GLN A 524 -49.70 -4.56 -16.12
CA GLN A 524 -48.32 -5.04 -16.07
C GLN A 524 -48.05 -5.79 -14.76
N SER A 525 -48.59 -5.31 -13.65
CA SER A 525 -48.47 -5.95 -12.33
C SER A 525 -49.17 -7.32 -12.30
N ARG A 526 -50.35 -7.45 -12.92
CA ARG A 526 -51.04 -8.74 -13.09
C ARG A 526 -50.25 -9.70 -13.97
N ASN A 527 -49.63 -9.22 -15.05
CA ASN A 527 -48.80 -10.05 -15.92
C ASN A 527 -47.60 -10.63 -15.16
N ILE A 528 -46.93 -9.82 -14.34
CA ILE A 528 -45.83 -10.27 -13.48
C ILE A 528 -46.33 -11.31 -12.46
N LEU A 529 -47.45 -11.05 -11.78
CA LEU A 529 -48.07 -12.01 -10.85
C LEU A 529 -48.38 -13.35 -11.53
N HIS A 530 -49.06 -13.32 -12.68
CA HIS A 530 -49.39 -14.53 -13.42
C HIS A 530 -48.15 -15.30 -13.90
N ALA A 531 -47.10 -14.60 -14.33
CA ALA A 531 -45.84 -15.21 -14.71
C ALA A 531 -45.18 -15.92 -13.51
N ALA A 532 -45.14 -15.27 -12.33
CA ALA A 532 -44.59 -15.85 -11.11
C ALA A 532 -45.40 -17.09 -10.65
N GLU A 533 -46.74 -16.99 -10.59
CA GLU A 533 -47.61 -18.11 -10.21
C GLU A 533 -47.53 -19.28 -11.19
N SER A 534 -47.44 -19.00 -12.49
CA SER A 534 -47.29 -20.01 -13.54
C SER A 534 -45.97 -20.79 -13.37
N LYS A 535 -44.87 -20.09 -13.10
CA LYS A 535 -43.55 -20.72 -12.87
C LYS A 535 -43.52 -21.52 -11.56
N LEU A 536 -44.10 -21.01 -10.48
CA LEU A 536 -44.28 -21.75 -9.23
C LEU A 536 -45.15 -23.01 -9.41
N PHE A 537 -46.20 -22.94 -10.22
CA PHE A 537 -47.08 -24.10 -10.49
C PHE A 537 -46.41 -25.16 -11.37
N ALA A 538 -45.68 -24.75 -12.42
CA ALA A 538 -44.93 -25.64 -13.30
C ALA A 538 -43.87 -26.47 -12.54
N LYS A 539 -43.41 -26.00 -11.38
CA LYS A 539 -42.43 -26.64 -10.50
C LYS A 539 -42.94 -27.86 -9.74
N ARG A 540 -44.25 -28.20 -9.74
CA ARG A 540 -44.74 -29.42 -9.05
C ARG A 540 -44.10 -30.75 -9.53
N GLY A 541 -43.18 -30.73 -10.50
CA GLY A 541 -42.33 -31.85 -10.90
C GLY A 541 -40.81 -31.60 -11.02
N GLY A 542 -40.22 -30.51 -10.50
CA GLY A 542 -38.77 -30.20 -10.64
C GLY A 542 -38.14 -29.44 -9.45
N VAL A 543 -36.79 -29.29 -9.44
CA VAL A 543 -36.00 -28.63 -8.38
C VAL A 543 -35.56 -27.24 -8.86
N PHE A 544 -35.95 -26.16 -8.16
CA PHE A 544 -35.28 -24.85 -8.25
C PHE A 544 -34.17 -24.82 -7.19
N ASP A 545 -33.20 -23.90 -7.31
CA ASP A 545 -32.51 -23.45 -6.11
C ASP A 545 -33.52 -22.85 -5.11
N GLY A 546 -33.22 -22.90 -3.81
CA GLY A 546 -34.13 -22.44 -2.76
C GLY A 546 -34.41 -20.94 -2.84
N GLU A 547 -33.41 -20.15 -3.26
CA GLU A 547 -33.46 -18.69 -3.30
C GLU A 547 -34.43 -18.18 -4.38
N THR A 548 -34.39 -18.73 -5.60
CA THR A 548 -35.29 -18.34 -6.69
C THR A 548 -36.74 -18.67 -6.35
N GLU A 549 -37.01 -19.79 -5.67
CA GLU A 549 -38.37 -20.11 -5.21
C GLU A 549 -38.88 -19.10 -4.20
N GLU A 550 -38.04 -18.72 -3.22
CA GLU A 550 -38.38 -17.72 -2.21
C GLU A 550 -38.65 -16.35 -2.85
N SER A 551 -37.78 -15.90 -3.76
CA SER A 551 -38.00 -14.67 -4.53
C SER A 551 -39.31 -14.67 -5.31
N LEU A 552 -39.64 -15.78 -5.99
CA LEU A 552 -40.90 -15.89 -6.74
C LEU A 552 -42.14 -15.88 -5.83
N LEU A 553 -42.05 -16.51 -4.65
CA LEU A 553 -43.13 -16.50 -3.66
C LEU A 553 -43.36 -15.08 -3.12
N GLU A 554 -42.28 -14.38 -2.77
CA GLU A 554 -42.33 -12.99 -2.33
C GLU A 554 -42.97 -12.09 -3.39
N VAL A 555 -42.50 -12.19 -4.64
CA VAL A 555 -43.07 -11.43 -5.77
C VAL A 555 -44.57 -11.67 -5.90
N ALA A 556 -45.01 -12.92 -5.84
CA ALA A 556 -46.42 -13.28 -5.96
C ALA A 556 -47.26 -12.79 -4.77
N GLU A 557 -46.74 -12.89 -3.54
CA GLU A 557 -47.43 -12.44 -2.33
C GLU A 557 -47.61 -10.92 -2.31
N VAL A 558 -46.52 -10.18 -2.55
CA VAL A 558 -46.55 -8.71 -2.49
C VAL A 558 -47.38 -8.16 -3.64
N MET A 559 -47.24 -8.66 -4.87
CA MET A 559 -48.09 -8.23 -5.99
C MET A 559 -49.57 -8.51 -5.75
N ARG A 560 -49.92 -9.65 -5.11
CA ARG A 560 -51.31 -9.95 -4.74
C ARG A 560 -51.86 -8.97 -3.70
N SER A 561 -51.01 -8.46 -2.80
CA SER A 561 -51.42 -7.45 -1.81
C SER A 561 -51.62 -6.05 -2.42
N LEU A 562 -50.96 -5.77 -3.55
CA LEU A 562 -50.96 -4.46 -4.22
C LEU A 562 -52.10 -4.28 -5.24
N LEU A 563 -52.66 -5.39 -5.72
CA LEU A 563 -53.79 -5.48 -6.67
C LEU A 563 -55.11 -5.66 -5.95
#